data_AF-A0A3C1RU98-F1
#
_entry.id   AF-A0A3C1RU98-F1
#
_cell.length_a   1.000
_cell.length_b   1.000
_cell.length_c   1.000
_cell.angle_alpha   90.00
_cell.angle_beta   90.00
_cell.angle_gamma   90.00
#
_symmetry.space_group_name_H-M   'P 1'
#
loop_
_entity.id
_entity.type
_entity.pdbx_description
1 polymer ?
#
loop_
_entity_poly.entity_id
_entity_poly.type
_entity_poly.pdbx_seq_one_letter_code
_entity_poly.pdbx_strand_id
1 'polypeptide(L)' 'MSRFDIPLRTLDALHLAIAFSYEISLITADEGLAASAKVLGVPVQILRL' A
#
# COMPACT_ATOMS: atom_id res chain seq x y z
N MET A 1 -21.11 -0.54 -7.99
CA MET A 1 -19.98 -1.38 -7.55
C MET A 1 -18.83 -1.14 -8.53
N SER A 2 -18.05 -0.07 -8.31
CA SER A 2 -16.89 0.22 -9.16
C SER A 2 -15.82 -0.83 -8.86
N ARG A 3 -15.58 -1.71 -9.82
CA ARG A 3 -14.58 -2.78 -9.72
C ARG A 3 -13.23 -2.12 -9.97
N PHE A 4 -12.39 -2.01 -8.93
CA PHE A 4 -11.00 -1.56 -9.03
C PHE A 4 -10.13 -2.66 -9.69
N ASP A 5 -10.54 -3.09 -10.88
CA ASP A 5 -9.84 -4.06 -11.76
C ASP A 5 -8.74 -3.36 -12.59
N ILE A 6 -8.32 -2.15 -12.21
CA ILE A 6 -7.15 -1.51 -12.79
C ILE A 6 -5.94 -2.25 -12.19
N PRO A 7 -4.97 -2.72 -13.00
CA PRO A 7 -3.81 -3.43 -12.47
C PRO A 7 -3.09 -2.52 -11.47
N LEU A 8 -3.21 -2.92 -10.21
CA LEU A 8 -2.80 -2.29 -8.96
C LEU A 8 -1.27 -2.13 -8.83
N ARG A 9 -0.56 -1.58 -9.83
CA ARG A 9 0.91 -1.70 -9.81
C ARG A 9 1.70 -0.39 -9.84
N THR A 10 1.35 0.59 -10.65
CA THR A 10 2.21 1.80 -10.75
C THR A 10 2.00 2.77 -9.59
N LEU A 11 0.74 3.06 -9.23
CA LEU A 11 0.44 4.01 -8.15
C LEU A 11 0.82 3.44 -6.78
N ASP A 12 0.52 2.16 -6.54
CA ASP A 12 0.89 1.47 -5.32
C ASP A 12 2.40 1.43 -5.11
N ALA A 13 3.17 1.12 -6.15
CA ALA A 13 4.63 1.18 -6.09
C ALA A 13 5.14 2.60 -5.79
N LEU A 14 4.52 3.64 -6.35
CA LEU A 14 4.87 5.03 -6.05
C LEU A 14 4.54 5.42 -4.60
N HIS A 15 3.35 5.04 -4.10
CA HIS A 15 2.98 5.27 -2.71
C HIS A 15 3.95 4.55 -1.76
N LEU A 16 4.32 3.30 -2.07
CA LEU A 16 5.31 2.53 -1.31
C LEU A 16 6.70 3.18 -1.36
N ALA A 17 7.13 3.66 -2.52
CA ALA A 17 8.43 4.33 -2.66
C ALA A 17 8.50 5.63 -1.84
N ILE A 18 7.43 6.42 -1.85
CA ILE A 18 7.33 7.64 -1.04
C ILE A 18 7.31 7.28 0.45
N ALA A 19 6.48 6.31 0.84
CA ALA A 19 6.37 5.89 2.24
C ALA A 19 7.70 5.35 2.78
N PHE A 20 8.42 4.56 1.98
CA PHE A 20 9.77 4.10 2.30
C PHE A 20 10.76 5.25 2.43
N SER A 21 10.81 6.16 1.45
CA SER A 21 11.81 7.24 1.38
C SER A 21 11.66 8.27 2.50
N TYR A 22 10.45 8.43 3.03
CA TYR A 22 10.12 9.40 4.06
C TYR A 22 9.77 8.76 5.42
N GLU A 23 9.97 7.45 5.57
CA GLU A 23 9.66 6.70 6.80
C GLU A 23 8.21 6.89 7.28
N ILE A 24 7.28 7.01 6.34
CA ILE A 24 5.85 7.21 6.61
C ILE A 24 5.17 5.85 6.76
N SER A 25 4.30 5.73 7.77
CA SER A 25 3.44 4.55 7.94
C SER A 25 2.28 4.58 6.95
N LEU A 26 2.13 3.52 6.17
CA LEU A 26 1.02 3.32 5.24
C LEU A 26 -0.21 2.82 6.01
N ILE A 27 -1.36 3.47 5.83
CA ILE A 27 -2.65 2.95 6.32
C ILE A 27 -3.47 2.58 5.09
N THR A 28 -3.92 1.32 5.00
CA THR A 28 -4.71 0.85 3.86
C THR A 28 -5.71 -0.23 4.28
N ALA A 29 -6.86 -0.30 3.62
CA ALA A 29 -7.79 -1.41 3.72
C ALA A 29 -7.47 -2.54 2.71
N ASP A 30 -6.51 -2.31 1.81
CA ASP A 30 -6.09 -3.28 0.80
C ASP A 30 -5.02 -4.23 1.37
N GLU A 31 -5.37 -5.52 1.50
CA GLU A 31 -4.47 -6.54 2.03
C GLU A 31 -3.28 -6.84 1.12
N GLY A 32 -3.43 -6.73 -0.20
CA GLY A 32 -2.36 -6.97 -1.17
C GLY A 32 -1.30 -5.86 -1.13
N LEU A 33 -1.76 -4.61 -1.02
CA LEU A 33 -0.87 -3.47 -0.81
C LEU A 33 -0.16 -3.56 0.54
N ALA A 34 -0.87 -3.95 1.60
CA ALA A 34 -0.24 -4.14 2.91
C ALA A 34 0.79 -5.28 2.92
N ALA A 35 0.55 -6.37 2.20
CA ALA A 35 1.54 -7.43 2.02
C ALA A 35 2.79 -6.91 1.29
N SER A 36 2.59 -6.12 0.22
CA SER A 36 3.69 -5.49 -0.53
C SER A 36 4.51 -4.53 0.34
N ALA A 37 3.85 -3.71 1.17
CA ALA A 37 4.51 -2.82 2.13
C ALA A 37 5.39 -3.59 3.12
N LYS A 38 4.89 -4.71 3.68
CA LYS A 38 5.65 -5.57 4.59
C LYS A 38 6.90 -6.15 3.95
N VAL A 39 6.79 -6.62 2.69
CA VAL A 39 7.94 -7.17 1.95
C VAL A 39 9.02 -6.11 1.73
N LEU A 40 8.62 -4.86 1.50
CA LEU A 40 9.54 -3.73 1.29
C LEU A 40 10.04 -3.07 2.59
N GLY A 41 9.59 -3.54 3.76
CA GLY A 41 9.96 -2.95 5.05
C GLY A 41 9.31 -1.59 5.34
N VAL A 42 8.24 -1.24 4.63
CA VAL A 42 7.45 -0.03 4.90
C VAL A 42 6.51 -0.30 6.06
N PRO A 43 6.51 0.51 7.13
CA PRO A 43 5.54 0.38 8.23
C PRO A 43 4.11 0.46 7.69
N VAL A 44 3.25 -0.48 8.07
CA VAL A 44 1.89 -0.54 7.52
C VAL A 44 0.86 -0.99 8.55
N GLN A 45 -0.31 -0.36 8.53
CA GLN A 45 -1.48 -0.70 9.34
C GLN A 45 -2.67 -1.00 8.43
N ILE A 46 -3.33 -2.13 8.69
CA ILE A 46 -4.61 -2.46 8.05
C ILE A 46 -5.72 -1.63 8.70
N LEU A 47 -6.45 -0.87 7.87
CA LEU A 47 -7.68 -0.21 8.26
C LEU A 47 -8.85 -1.20 8.15
N ARG A 48 -9.48 -1.51 9.29
CA ARG A 48 -10.75 -2.24 9.34
C ARG A 48 -11.86 -1.24 9.67
N LEU A 49 -12.79 -1.03 8.74
CA LEU A 49 -14.00 -0.22 8.93
C LEU A 49 -15.16 -1.09 9.40
#